data_AF-A0A519VH67-F1
#
_entry.id   AF-A0A519VH67-F1
#
_cell.length_a   1.000
_cell.length_b   1.000
_cell.length_c   1.000
_cell.angle_alpha   90.00
_cell.angle_beta   90.00
_cell.angle_gamma   90.00
#
_symmetry.space_group_name_H-M   'P 1'
#
loop_
_entity.id
_entity.type
_entity.pdbx_description
1 polymer ?
#
loop_
_entity_poly.entity_id
_entity_poly.type
_entity_poly.pdbx_seq_one_letter_code
_entity_poly.pdbx_strand_id
1 'polypeptide(L)'
;MVFFGGFGVFESLKVSHIPYILYALLAVGLFFRYYAYVGNLRRKHFDDENFLEAVKEFHSNYWWLIIFSPLIIIALIIHAFKKAKTVERFKPIFDSRNMEMFRLDRDINLEGEPFLTKGQRKEEIIKAYDYDIWESADKKEHLIKVWPAEEYNSFTECPSCKFRTYQLGKQVTTKAATYSSTGTAKLTNECNFCNHVEFIKWVTLAQLVKSSSSGSSSSGGSSSSSSGSFGGGSSSGGGAGGSW
;
A
#
# COMPACT_ATOMS: atom_id res chain seq x y z
N MET A 1 30.31 16.83 -29.22
CA MET A 1 29.99 17.47 -27.92
C MET A 1 28.63 18.12 -28.06
N VAL A 2 27.58 17.52 -27.51
CA VAL A 2 26.23 18.09 -27.51
C VAL A 2 25.77 18.13 -26.06
N PHE A 3 26.09 19.20 -25.35
CA PHE A 3 25.52 19.52 -24.05
C PHE A 3 25.50 21.04 -23.89
N PHE A 4 24.49 21.54 -23.18
CA PHE A 4 24.18 22.95 -22.85
C PHE A 4 23.28 23.73 -23.82
N GLY A 5 22.15 23.14 -24.18
CA GLY A 5 20.99 23.84 -24.74
C GLY A 5 19.83 23.97 -23.75
N GLY A 6 20.11 24.25 -22.47
CA GLY A 6 19.07 24.27 -21.45
C GLY A 6 19.31 25.33 -20.40
N PHE A 7 18.95 26.59 -20.69
CA PHE A 7 18.68 27.62 -19.67
C PHE A 7 17.90 28.85 -20.19
N GLY A 8 16.93 28.67 -21.08
CA GLY A 8 15.96 29.74 -21.41
C GLY A 8 15.05 30.15 -20.24
N VAL A 9 15.11 29.45 -19.11
CA VAL A 9 14.35 29.75 -17.88
C VAL A 9 14.97 30.93 -17.10
N PHE A 10 16.28 31.14 -17.21
CA PHE A 10 16.98 32.21 -16.47
C PHE A 10 16.89 33.58 -17.13
N GLU A 11 16.59 33.66 -18.43
CA GLU A 11 16.50 34.94 -19.15
C GLU A 11 15.25 35.75 -18.76
N SER A 12 14.19 35.10 -18.26
CA SER A 12 12.97 35.76 -17.77
C SER A 12 12.95 36.06 -16.27
N LEU A 13 14.00 35.73 -15.52
CA LEU A 13 14.02 35.82 -14.07
C LEU A 13 14.41 37.22 -13.57
N LYS A 14 13.40 38.06 -13.31
CA LYS A 14 13.57 39.34 -12.62
C LYS A 14 13.96 39.15 -11.15
N VAL A 15 14.77 40.05 -10.60
CA VAL A 15 15.16 40.09 -9.17
C VAL A 15 13.94 40.08 -8.25
N SER A 16 12.82 40.68 -8.68
CA SER A 16 11.55 40.66 -7.96
C SER A 16 10.93 39.26 -7.77
N HIS A 17 11.33 38.25 -8.57
CA HIS A 17 10.81 36.88 -8.47
C HIS A 17 11.58 35.99 -7.48
N ILE A 18 12.79 36.40 -7.07
CA ILE A 18 13.64 35.67 -6.12
C ILE A 18 12.89 35.26 -4.83
N PRO A 19 12.17 36.15 -4.11
CA PRO A 19 11.50 35.75 -2.87
C PRO A 19 10.41 34.69 -3.09
N TYR A 20 9.68 34.76 -4.21
CA TYR A 20 8.63 33.79 -4.52
C TYR A 20 9.21 32.42 -4.87
N ILE A 21 10.34 32.38 -5.57
CA ILE A 21 11.04 31.13 -5.91
C ILE A 21 11.61 30.49 -4.66
N LEU A 22 12.22 31.28 -3.77
CA LEU A 22 12.71 30.78 -2.49
C LEU A 22 11.58 30.24 -1.62
N TYR A 23 10.43 30.93 -1.57
CA TYR A 23 9.25 30.45 -0.87
C TYR A 23 8.74 29.12 -1.47
N ALA A 24 8.66 29.01 -2.80
CA ALA A 24 8.23 27.79 -3.46
C ALA A 24 9.17 26.61 -3.16
N LEU A 25 10.49 26.82 -3.22
CA LEU A 25 11.48 25.80 -2.88
C LEU A 25 11.39 25.39 -1.40
N LEU A 26 11.20 26.35 -0.49
CA LEU A 26 10.98 26.09 0.93
C LEU A 26 9.70 25.26 1.14
N ALA A 27 8.59 25.67 0.51
CA ALA A 27 7.31 25.00 0.64
C ALA A 27 7.39 23.54 0.17
N VAL A 28 8.02 23.28 -0.97
CA VAL A 28 8.25 21.93 -1.52
C VAL A 28 9.20 21.12 -0.63
N GLY A 29 10.29 21.72 -0.15
CA GLY A 29 11.24 21.06 0.74
C GLY A 29 10.61 20.64 2.07
N LEU A 30 9.84 21.54 2.69
CA LEU A 30 9.09 21.24 3.92
C LEU A 30 7.99 20.20 3.69
N PHE A 31 7.35 20.20 2.53
CA PHE A 31 6.36 19.18 2.17
C PHE A 31 6.98 17.78 2.13
N PHE A 32 8.13 17.61 1.47
CA PHE A 32 8.82 16.31 1.46
C PHE A 32 9.32 15.91 2.86
N ARG A 33 9.83 16.86 3.64
CA ARG A 33 10.25 16.62 5.02
C ARG A 33 9.06 16.17 5.89
N TYR A 34 7.90 16.79 5.71
CA TYR A 34 6.66 16.40 6.36
C TYR A 34 6.29 14.95 6.02
N TYR A 35 6.26 14.58 4.74
CA TYR A 35 5.94 13.22 4.33
C TYR A 35 6.96 12.19 4.83
N ALA A 36 8.24 12.53 4.83
CA ALA A 36 9.29 11.67 5.38
C ALA A 36 9.09 11.43 6.89
N TYR A 37 8.69 12.46 7.63
CA TYR A 37 8.40 12.36 9.07
C TYR A 37 7.14 11.52 9.33
N VAL A 38 6.03 11.78 8.64
CA VAL A 38 4.80 10.96 8.75
C VAL A 38 5.08 9.51 8.36
N GLY A 39 5.88 9.27 7.33
CA GLY A 39 6.34 7.93 6.96
C GLY A 39 7.18 7.26 8.05
N ASN A 40 7.94 8.02 8.84
CA ASN A 40 8.64 7.50 10.02
C ASN A 40 7.65 7.11 11.13
N LEU A 41 6.66 7.96 11.41
CA LEU A 41 5.60 7.62 12.37
C LEU A 41 4.88 6.32 11.98
N ARG A 42 4.57 6.13 10.68
CA ARG A 42 3.93 4.88 10.22
C ARG A 42 4.81 3.65 10.38
N ARG A 43 6.15 3.81 10.33
CA ARG A 43 7.07 2.69 10.60
C ARG A 43 7.19 2.38 12.08
N LYS A 44 6.98 3.36 12.96
CA LYS A 44 7.04 3.20 14.41
C LYS A 44 5.77 2.61 15.01
N HIS A 45 4.62 2.99 14.46
CA HIS A 45 3.31 2.55 14.91
C HIS A 45 2.68 1.61 13.89
N PHE A 46 2.67 0.33 14.25
CA PHE A 46 1.97 -0.69 13.51
C PHE A 46 0.45 -0.52 13.67
N ASP A 47 0.00 -0.21 14.88
CA ASP A 47 -1.40 0.05 15.18
C ASP A 47 -1.89 1.38 14.57
N ASP A 48 -3.06 1.33 13.93
CA ASP A 48 -3.64 2.46 13.24
C ASP A 48 -4.10 3.59 14.19
N GLU A 49 -4.58 3.27 15.39
CA GLU A 49 -5.01 4.27 16.37
C GLU A 49 -3.80 5.05 16.91
N ASN A 50 -2.76 4.34 17.33
CA ASN A 50 -1.51 4.95 17.81
C ASN A 50 -0.87 5.83 16.72
N PHE A 51 -0.85 5.34 15.48
CA PHE A 51 -0.38 6.14 14.34
C PHE A 51 -1.21 7.43 14.16
N LEU A 52 -2.54 7.32 14.17
CA LEU A 52 -3.43 8.47 13.99
C LEU A 52 -3.33 9.47 15.16
N GLU A 53 -3.10 9.00 16.38
CA GLU A 53 -2.87 9.83 17.55
C GLU A 53 -1.52 10.54 17.47
N ALA A 54 -0.43 9.84 17.12
CA ALA A 54 0.89 10.45 16.93
C ALA A 54 0.88 11.50 15.81
N VAL A 55 0.15 11.25 14.71
CA VAL A 55 -0.02 12.23 13.63
C VAL A 55 -0.82 13.45 14.12
N LYS A 56 -1.88 13.25 14.90
CA LYS A 56 -2.66 14.34 15.49
C LYS A 56 -1.81 15.19 16.43
N GLU A 57 -1.02 14.57 17.29
CA GLU A 57 -0.09 15.26 18.20
C GLU A 57 0.94 16.08 17.42
N PHE A 58 1.52 15.49 16.38
CA PHE A 58 2.42 16.19 15.47
C PHE A 58 1.74 17.42 14.83
N HIS A 59 0.53 17.29 14.30
CA HIS A 59 -0.18 18.44 13.72
C HIS A 59 -0.51 19.51 14.75
N SER A 60 -0.86 19.13 15.98
CA SER A 60 -1.12 20.07 17.08
C SER A 60 0.13 20.88 17.44
N ASN A 61 1.28 20.22 17.54
CA ASN A 61 2.54 20.87 17.91
C ASN A 61 3.16 21.70 16.76
N TYR A 62 2.93 21.28 15.51
CA TYR A 62 3.58 21.86 14.33
C TYR A 62 2.60 22.50 13.34
N TRP A 63 1.46 23.03 13.82
CA TRP A 63 0.44 23.67 12.98
C TRP A 63 0.98 24.83 12.12
N TRP A 64 2.02 25.51 12.60
CA TRP A 64 2.70 26.61 11.90
C TRP A 64 3.38 26.20 10.57
N LEU A 65 3.66 24.90 10.35
CA LEU A 65 4.22 24.41 9.09
C LEU A 65 3.32 24.70 7.88
N ILE A 66 2.00 24.82 8.10
CA ILE A 66 1.01 25.12 7.06
C ILE A 66 1.26 26.50 6.42
N ILE A 67 1.76 27.46 7.20
CA ILE A 67 2.05 28.82 6.72
C ILE A 67 3.20 28.79 5.71
N PHE A 68 4.23 27.99 5.99
CA PHE A 68 5.42 27.86 5.15
C PHE A 68 5.26 26.84 4.03
N SER A 69 4.31 25.92 4.15
CA SER A 69 3.97 24.95 3.12
C SER A 69 2.47 24.64 3.12
N PRO A 70 1.67 25.43 2.38
CA PRO A 70 0.22 25.20 2.25
C PRO A 70 -0.13 23.85 1.63
N LEU A 71 0.80 23.22 0.90
CA LEU A 71 0.64 21.89 0.31
C LEU A 71 0.34 20.82 1.37
N ILE A 72 0.77 21.01 2.61
CA ILE A 72 0.51 20.10 3.73
C ILE A 72 -1.00 19.97 4.02
N ILE A 73 -1.82 20.97 3.69
CA ILE A 73 -3.28 20.94 3.90
C ILE A 73 -3.91 19.73 3.19
N ILE A 74 -3.41 19.38 1.99
CA ILE A 74 -3.90 18.20 1.25
C ILE A 74 -3.67 16.93 2.08
N ALA A 75 -2.50 16.79 2.69
CA ALA A 75 -2.20 15.67 3.55
C ALA A 75 -3.11 15.65 4.80
N LEU A 76 -3.35 16.81 5.43
CA LEU A 76 -4.25 16.90 6.58
C LEU A 76 -5.66 16.42 6.24
N ILE A 77 -6.19 16.84 5.09
CA ILE A 77 -7.50 16.42 4.59
C ILE A 77 -7.54 14.91 4.40
N ILE A 78 -6.54 14.31 3.77
CA ILE A 78 -6.46 12.85 3.57
C ILE A 78 -6.45 12.11 4.92
N HIS A 79 -5.68 12.57 5.90
CA HIS A 79 -5.62 11.95 7.23
C HIS A 79 -6.94 12.12 8.00
N ALA A 80 -7.61 13.27 7.88
CA ALA A 80 -8.92 13.49 8.46
C ALA A 80 -9.97 12.56 7.87
N PHE A 81 -9.99 12.38 6.54
CA PHE A 81 -10.87 11.42 5.89
C PHE A 81 -10.56 9.98 6.28
N LYS A 82 -9.28 9.59 6.37
CA LYS A 82 -8.89 8.25 6.83
C LYS A 82 -9.40 8.02 8.24
N LYS A 83 -9.14 8.96 9.17
CA LYS A 83 -9.60 8.89 10.55
C LYS A 83 -11.12 8.76 10.63
N ALA A 84 -11.87 9.59 9.88
CA ALA A 84 -13.33 9.54 9.86
C ALA A 84 -13.86 8.15 9.47
N LYS A 85 -13.23 7.48 8.50
CA LYS A 85 -13.59 6.11 8.10
C LYS A 85 -13.24 5.06 9.16
N THR A 86 -12.17 5.25 9.91
CA THR A 86 -11.77 4.31 10.98
C THR A 86 -12.41 4.60 12.34
N VAL A 87 -13.13 5.70 12.55
CA VAL A 87 -13.81 5.97 13.84
C VAL A 87 -14.72 4.81 14.23
N GLU A 88 -15.44 4.21 13.29
CA GLU A 88 -16.33 3.08 13.60
C GLU A 88 -15.58 1.83 14.06
N ARG A 89 -14.34 1.64 13.56
CA ARG A 89 -13.46 0.53 13.97
C ARG A 89 -13.03 0.64 15.43
N PHE A 90 -12.81 1.86 15.92
CA PHE A 90 -12.31 2.13 17.28
C PHE A 90 -13.40 2.45 18.30
N LYS A 91 -14.70 2.31 17.96
CA LYS A 91 -15.77 2.49 18.93
C LYS A 91 -15.68 1.41 20.02
N PRO A 92 -15.82 1.77 21.31
CA PRO A 92 -15.75 0.81 22.40
C PRO A 92 -16.84 -0.24 22.25
N ILE A 93 -16.48 -1.48 22.57
CA ILE A 93 -17.36 -2.64 22.58
C ILE A 93 -17.71 -2.98 24.03
N PHE A 94 -18.88 -3.55 24.27
CA PHE A 94 -19.31 -3.96 25.61
C PHE A 94 -19.19 -5.47 25.82
N ASP A 95 -18.83 -5.87 27.04
CA ASP A 95 -18.77 -7.25 27.50
C ASP A 95 -20.17 -7.82 27.82
N SER A 96 -20.24 -9.09 28.24
CA SER A 96 -21.51 -9.72 28.62
C SER A 96 -22.25 -9.04 29.79
N ARG A 97 -21.54 -8.23 30.59
CA ARG A 97 -22.06 -7.46 31.72
C ARG A 97 -22.31 -5.99 31.37
N ASN A 98 -22.24 -5.64 30.08
CA ASN A 98 -22.45 -4.29 29.58
C ASN A 98 -21.41 -3.27 30.09
N MET A 99 -20.18 -3.71 30.35
CA MET A 99 -19.03 -2.87 30.64
C MET A 99 -18.16 -2.69 29.40
N GLU A 100 -17.55 -1.51 29.24
CA GLU A 100 -16.66 -1.24 28.11
C GLU A 100 -15.42 -2.15 28.15
N MET A 101 -15.10 -2.73 27.00
CA MET A 101 -13.90 -3.50 26.75
C MET A 101 -12.80 -2.59 26.23
N PHE A 102 -11.55 -2.93 26.55
CA PHE A 102 -10.38 -2.22 26.07
C PHE A 102 -9.81 -2.93 24.84
N ARG A 103 -9.50 -2.15 23.80
CA ARG A 103 -8.77 -2.68 22.64
C ARG A 103 -7.32 -2.91 23.03
N LEU A 104 -6.79 -4.08 22.70
CA LEU A 104 -5.40 -4.41 22.96
C LEU A 104 -4.49 -3.62 22.00
N ASP A 105 -3.47 -2.97 22.56
CA ASP A 105 -2.48 -2.25 21.76
C ASP A 105 -1.61 -3.23 20.96
N ARG A 106 -1.72 -3.18 19.63
CA ARG A 106 -0.97 -4.04 18.71
C ARG A 106 0.48 -3.59 18.48
N ASP A 107 0.88 -2.38 18.89
CA ASP A 107 2.30 -1.99 18.93
C ASP A 107 3.04 -2.77 20.02
N ILE A 108 2.36 -3.09 21.12
CA ILE A 108 2.91 -3.87 22.24
C ILE A 108 2.75 -5.37 21.98
N ASN A 109 1.56 -5.80 21.51
CA ASN A 109 1.26 -7.19 21.20
C ASN A 109 1.18 -7.42 19.68
N LEU A 110 2.33 -7.33 19.02
CA LEU A 110 2.42 -7.43 17.55
C LEU A 110 1.91 -8.78 17.04
N GLU A 111 2.25 -9.87 17.72
CA GLU A 111 1.91 -11.23 17.30
C GLU A 111 0.44 -11.62 17.54
N GLY A 112 -0.30 -10.86 18.36
CA GLY A 112 -1.68 -11.21 18.70
C GLY A 112 -1.80 -12.39 19.68
N GLU A 113 -0.68 -12.90 20.22
CA GLU A 113 -0.70 -14.03 21.16
C GLU A 113 -1.17 -13.58 22.56
N PRO A 114 -1.93 -14.43 23.28
CA PRO A 114 -2.39 -15.78 22.90
C PRO A 114 -3.73 -15.83 22.16
N PHE A 115 -4.27 -14.68 21.74
CA PHE A 115 -5.64 -14.55 21.27
C PHE A 115 -5.84 -15.02 19.82
N LEU A 116 -4.89 -14.71 18.94
CA LEU A 116 -4.98 -15.07 17.54
C LEU A 116 -4.45 -16.47 17.28
N THR A 117 -5.16 -17.19 16.43
CA THR A 117 -4.65 -18.44 15.86
C THR A 117 -3.53 -18.16 14.86
N LYS A 118 -2.67 -19.16 14.60
CA LYS A 118 -1.61 -19.06 13.58
C LYS A 118 -2.15 -18.73 12.18
N GLY A 119 -3.38 -19.16 11.87
CA GLY A 119 -4.05 -18.85 10.60
C GLY A 119 -4.45 -17.37 10.50
N GLN A 120 -5.11 -16.84 11.53
CA GLN A 120 -5.44 -15.41 11.64
C GLN A 120 -4.19 -14.54 11.61
N ARG A 121 -3.14 -14.94 12.33
CA ARG A 121 -1.86 -14.25 12.27
C ARG A 121 -1.27 -14.26 10.86
N LYS A 122 -1.40 -15.36 10.12
CA LYS A 122 -0.96 -15.41 8.72
C LYS A 122 -1.79 -14.50 7.82
N GLU A 123 -3.09 -14.38 8.05
CA GLU A 123 -3.97 -13.42 7.33
C GLU A 123 -3.55 -11.96 7.57
N GLU A 124 -3.12 -11.60 8.78
CA GLU A 124 -2.54 -10.27 9.08
C GLU A 124 -1.23 -10.04 8.33
N ILE A 125 -0.32 -11.02 8.38
CA ILE A 125 1.01 -10.91 7.74
C ILE A 125 0.89 -10.69 6.22
N ILE A 126 -0.07 -11.35 5.57
CA ILE A 126 -0.32 -11.18 4.14
C ILE A 126 -1.28 -10.01 3.82
N LYS A 127 -1.74 -9.28 4.85
CA LYS A 127 -2.67 -8.15 4.74
C LYS A 127 -4.00 -8.50 4.09
N ALA A 128 -4.48 -9.72 4.32
CA ALA A 128 -5.83 -10.12 3.92
C ALA A 128 -6.86 -9.58 4.91
N TYR A 129 -6.58 -9.71 6.21
CA TYR A 129 -7.42 -9.20 7.30
C TYR A 129 -6.57 -8.55 8.38
N ASP A 130 -7.12 -7.55 9.05
CA ASP A 130 -6.63 -7.05 10.33
C ASP A 130 -7.58 -7.53 11.45
N TYR A 131 -7.01 -7.99 12.58
CA TYR A 131 -7.79 -8.37 13.74
C TYR A 131 -7.59 -7.39 14.90
N ASP A 132 -8.69 -6.81 15.37
CA ASP A 132 -8.72 -6.07 16.62
C ASP A 132 -9.12 -7.00 17.76
N ILE A 133 -8.29 -7.04 18.79
CA ILE A 133 -8.53 -7.84 20.00
C ILE A 133 -9.08 -6.89 21.05
N TRP A 134 -10.23 -7.23 21.62
CA TRP A 134 -10.88 -6.50 22.69
C TRP A 134 -10.90 -7.38 23.93
N GLU A 135 -10.47 -6.85 25.06
CA GLU A 135 -10.42 -7.57 26.33
C GLU A 135 -11.28 -6.85 27.38
N SER A 136 -12.04 -7.62 28.14
CA SER A 136 -12.82 -7.13 29.28
C SER A 136 -11.91 -6.61 30.40
N ALA A 137 -12.41 -5.69 31.22
CA ALA A 137 -11.64 -5.11 32.33
C ALA A 137 -11.10 -6.16 33.33
N ASP A 138 -11.81 -7.28 33.51
CA ASP A 138 -11.39 -8.39 34.38
C ASP A 138 -10.64 -9.52 33.65
N LYS A 139 -10.35 -9.34 32.35
CA LYS A 139 -9.57 -10.26 31.48
C LYS A 139 -10.15 -11.66 31.35
N LYS A 140 -11.45 -11.84 31.60
CA LYS A 140 -12.12 -13.14 31.50
C LYS A 140 -12.74 -13.36 30.13
N GLU A 141 -13.18 -12.29 29.51
CA GLU A 141 -13.77 -12.27 28.17
C GLU A 141 -12.88 -11.51 27.21
N HIS A 142 -12.74 -12.06 26.00
CA HIS A 142 -12.13 -11.36 24.88
C HIS A 142 -13.01 -11.52 23.63
N LEU A 143 -12.97 -10.53 22.76
CA LEU A 143 -13.66 -10.52 21.48
C LEU A 143 -12.65 -10.17 20.38
N ILE A 144 -12.78 -10.82 19.24
CA ILE A 144 -11.94 -10.55 18.07
C ILE A 144 -12.84 -9.98 16.97
N LYS A 145 -12.54 -8.75 16.54
CA LYS A 145 -13.18 -8.11 15.40
C LYS A 145 -12.26 -8.20 14.19
N VAL A 146 -12.83 -8.51 13.03
CA VAL A 146 -12.11 -8.70 11.77
C VAL A 146 -12.43 -7.58 10.80
N TRP A 147 -11.41 -7.05 10.12
CA TRP A 147 -11.54 -5.99 9.13
C TRP A 147 -10.76 -6.34 7.87
N PRO A 148 -11.30 -6.06 6.66
CA PRO A 148 -10.55 -6.27 5.42
C PRO A 148 -9.34 -5.31 5.37
N ALA A 149 -8.16 -5.86 5.08
CA ALA A 149 -6.91 -5.11 4.96
C ALA A 149 -6.55 -4.84 3.49
N GLU A 150 -5.37 -4.29 3.22
CA GLU A 150 -5.03 -3.74 1.89
C GLU A 150 -5.05 -4.76 0.75
N GLU A 151 -4.69 -6.02 1.04
CA GLU A 151 -4.63 -7.12 0.08
C GLU A 151 -5.84 -8.05 0.17
N TYR A 152 -6.93 -7.63 0.84
CA TYR A 152 -8.15 -8.45 1.01
C TYR A 152 -8.67 -9.05 -0.31
N ASN A 153 -8.65 -8.27 -1.40
CA ASN A 153 -9.15 -8.72 -2.72
C ASN A 153 -8.17 -9.63 -3.47
N SER A 154 -6.89 -9.64 -3.07
CA SER A 154 -5.84 -10.46 -3.67
C SER A 154 -5.89 -11.92 -3.20
N PHE A 155 -6.60 -12.18 -2.10
CA PHE A 155 -6.75 -13.50 -1.50
C PHE A 155 -8.21 -13.91 -1.37
N THR A 156 -8.46 -15.21 -1.29
CA THR A 156 -9.78 -15.81 -1.09
C THR A 156 -9.71 -16.86 0.01
N GLU A 157 -10.87 -17.34 0.47
CA GLU A 157 -10.94 -18.36 1.50
C GLU A 157 -10.41 -19.70 1.00
N CYS A 158 -9.47 -20.30 1.73
CA CYS A 158 -8.91 -21.58 1.35
C CYS A 158 -9.94 -22.71 1.56
N PRO A 159 -10.20 -23.57 0.56
CA PRO A 159 -11.15 -24.68 0.72
C PRO A 159 -10.73 -25.67 1.81
N SER A 160 -9.41 -25.82 2.04
CA SER A 160 -8.82 -26.76 2.99
C SER A 160 -8.79 -26.24 4.43
N CYS A 161 -8.27 -25.02 4.68
CA CYS A 161 -8.09 -24.49 6.03
C CYS A 161 -9.02 -23.34 6.43
N LYS A 162 -9.92 -22.88 5.55
CA LYS A 162 -10.91 -21.81 5.79
C LYS A 162 -10.38 -20.41 6.11
N PHE A 163 -9.07 -20.23 6.20
CA PHE A 163 -8.43 -18.91 6.26
C PHE A 163 -8.35 -18.29 4.85
N ARG A 164 -8.54 -16.96 4.76
CA ARG A 164 -8.43 -16.14 3.56
C ARG A 164 -6.97 -15.90 3.17
N THR A 165 -6.31 -16.99 2.80
CA THR A 165 -4.90 -17.03 2.42
C THR A 165 -4.69 -17.70 1.06
N TYR A 166 -5.78 -17.96 0.32
CA TYR A 166 -5.76 -18.62 -0.98
C TYR A 166 -5.59 -17.62 -2.12
N GLN A 167 -4.41 -17.64 -2.73
CA GLN A 167 -4.08 -16.81 -3.88
C GLN A 167 -4.45 -17.53 -5.18
N LEU A 168 -5.31 -16.90 -5.97
CA LEU A 168 -5.77 -17.45 -7.24
C LEU A 168 -4.83 -17.06 -8.38
N GLY A 169 -4.66 -17.97 -9.34
CA GLY A 169 -3.97 -17.67 -10.60
C GLY A 169 -2.49 -17.31 -10.44
N LYS A 170 -1.82 -17.83 -9.42
CA LYS A 170 -0.37 -17.66 -9.24
C LYS A 170 0.36 -18.35 -10.39
N GLN A 171 1.06 -17.56 -11.19
CA GLN A 171 1.88 -18.07 -12.29
C GLN A 171 3.28 -18.40 -11.76
N VAL A 172 3.69 -19.66 -11.91
CA VAL A 172 5.02 -20.14 -11.53
C VAL A 172 5.76 -20.56 -12.79
N THR A 173 6.79 -19.79 -13.15
CA THR A 173 7.64 -20.09 -14.31
C THR A 173 8.42 -21.38 -14.08
N THR A 174 8.24 -22.36 -14.96
CA THR A 174 8.98 -23.64 -14.94
C THR A 174 10.16 -23.62 -15.89
N LYS A 175 10.02 -22.94 -17.03
CA LYS A 175 11.09 -22.73 -18.01
C LYS A 175 11.07 -21.26 -18.43
N ALA A 176 12.15 -20.55 -18.20
CA ALA A 176 12.27 -19.16 -18.63
C ALA A 176 12.22 -19.06 -20.16
N ALA A 177 11.55 -18.02 -20.68
CA ALA A 177 11.61 -17.69 -22.09
C ALA A 177 12.96 -17.08 -22.45
N THR A 178 13.43 -17.34 -23.66
CA THR A 178 14.66 -16.77 -24.23
C THR A 178 14.33 -16.04 -25.52
N TYR A 179 15.32 -15.39 -26.15
CA TYR A 179 15.15 -14.72 -27.45
C TYR A 179 14.92 -15.69 -28.62
N SER A 180 15.17 -17.00 -28.43
CA SER A 180 15.05 -18.02 -29.47
C SER A 180 14.11 -19.17 -29.12
N SER A 181 13.61 -19.23 -27.88
CA SER A 181 12.69 -20.28 -27.44
C SER A 181 11.67 -19.77 -26.42
N THR A 182 10.44 -20.27 -26.56
CA THR A 182 9.34 -19.96 -25.65
C THR A 182 9.60 -20.56 -24.26
N GLY A 183 9.16 -19.85 -23.23
CA GLY A 183 9.15 -20.37 -21.87
C GLY A 183 7.85 -21.14 -21.57
N THR A 184 7.81 -21.78 -20.41
CA THR A 184 6.61 -22.40 -19.86
C THR A 184 6.44 -21.99 -18.41
N ALA A 185 5.20 -21.78 -18.00
CA ALA A 185 4.80 -21.56 -16.63
C ALA A 185 3.60 -22.45 -16.30
N LYS A 186 3.44 -22.80 -15.03
CA LYS A 186 2.20 -23.38 -14.51
C LYS A 186 1.36 -22.30 -13.85
N LEU A 187 0.06 -22.31 -14.10
CA LEU A 187 -0.91 -21.52 -13.36
C LEU A 187 -1.47 -22.38 -12.23
N THR A 188 -1.28 -21.92 -11.00
CA THR A 188 -1.67 -22.64 -9.79
C THR A 188 -2.45 -21.72 -8.87
N ASN A 189 -3.40 -22.26 -8.12
CA ASN A 189 -3.92 -21.59 -6.93
C ASN A 189 -3.17 -22.15 -5.73
N GLU A 190 -2.79 -21.30 -4.78
CA GLU A 190 -1.95 -21.70 -3.64
C GLU A 190 -2.38 -21.01 -2.36
N CYS A 191 -2.46 -21.77 -1.27
CA CYS A 191 -2.73 -21.27 0.06
C CYS A 191 -1.44 -20.91 0.80
N ASN A 192 -1.31 -19.66 1.22
CA ASN A 192 -0.14 -19.15 1.92
C ASN A 192 -0.03 -19.63 3.39
N PHE A 193 -1.05 -20.30 3.94
CA PHE A 193 -1.04 -20.85 5.30
C PHE A 193 -0.83 -22.36 5.34
N CYS A 194 -1.72 -23.14 4.71
CA CYS A 194 -1.66 -24.60 4.76
C CYS A 194 -0.91 -25.25 3.59
N ASN A 195 -0.38 -24.45 2.65
CA ASN A 195 0.34 -24.91 1.45
C ASN A 195 -0.51 -25.81 0.53
N HIS A 196 -1.83 -25.72 0.60
CA HIS A 196 -2.71 -26.36 -0.38
C HIS A 196 -2.49 -25.75 -1.76
N VAL A 197 -2.19 -26.58 -2.76
CA VAL A 197 -1.92 -26.16 -4.13
C VAL A 197 -2.86 -26.88 -5.09
N GLU A 198 -3.49 -26.13 -5.98
CA GLU A 198 -4.33 -26.62 -7.05
C GLU A 198 -3.70 -26.22 -8.39
N PHE A 199 -3.42 -27.20 -9.24
CA PHE A 199 -2.93 -26.94 -10.59
C PHE A 199 -4.11 -26.64 -11.53
N ILE A 200 -4.02 -25.54 -12.27
CA ILE A 200 -5.06 -25.11 -13.19
C ILE A 200 -4.69 -25.48 -14.63
N LYS A 201 -3.58 -24.95 -15.14
CA LYS A 201 -3.12 -25.19 -16.51
C LYS A 201 -1.67 -24.83 -16.73
N TRP A 202 -1.10 -25.32 -17.81
CA TRP A 202 0.15 -24.82 -18.37
C TRP A 202 -0.09 -23.53 -19.17
N VAL A 203 0.87 -22.62 -19.12
CA VAL A 203 0.88 -21.35 -19.84
C VAL A 203 2.20 -21.24 -20.60
N THR A 204 2.15 -20.94 -21.89
CA THR A 204 3.33 -20.68 -22.71
C THR A 204 3.75 -19.22 -22.56
N LEU A 205 5.01 -18.99 -22.22
CA LEU A 205 5.59 -17.64 -22.14
C LEU A 205 6.21 -17.29 -23.51
N ALA A 206 5.82 -16.13 -24.03
CA ALA A 206 6.34 -15.63 -25.30
C ALA A 206 7.87 -15.42 -25.24
N GLN A 207 8.52 -15.54 -26.39
CA GLN A 207 9.96 -15.28 -26.51
C GLN A 207 10.29 -13.83 -26.16
N LEU A 208 11.49 -13.59 -25.65
CA LEU A 208 11.96 -12.23 -25.39
C LEU A 208 12.16 -11.50 -26.72
N VAL A 209 11.69 -10.26 -26.82
CA VAL A 209 11.90 -9.39 -27.98
C VAL A 209 12.95 -8.32 -27.63
N LYS A 210 13.85 -8.03 -28.57
CA LYS A 210 14.76 -6.88 -28.43
C LYS A 210 13.96 -5.61 -28.70
N SER A 211 13.88 -4.71 -27.73
CA SER A 211 13.31 -3.39 -27.95
C SER A 211 14.19 -2.62 -28.94
N SER A 212 13.72 -2.46 -30.19
CA SER A 212 14.32 -1.55 -31.16
C SER A 212 13.82 -0.14 -30.87
N SER A 213 14.68 0.71 -30.30
CA SER A 213 14.49 2.16 -30.33
C SER A 213 14.76 2.66 -31.74
N SER A 214 13.73 2.72 -32.58
CA SER A 214 13.75 3.47 -33.83
C SER A 214 12.80 4.66 -33.73
N GLY A 215 13.39 5.85 -33.64
CA GLY A 215 12.69 7.13 -33.81
C GLY A 215 12.42 7.46 -35.28
N SER A 216 11.56 8.48 -35.47
CA SER A 216 11.11 9.14 -36.73
C SER A 216 10.17 8.32 -37.62
N SER A 217 9.11 8.83 -38.27
CA SER A 217 8.50 10.16 -38.40
C SER A 217 7.09 10.00 -39.02
N SER A 218 6.32 11.08 -38.98
CA SER A 218 4.90 11.29 -39.34
C SER A 218 4.41 10.89 -40.75
N SER A 219 3.21 10.33 -40.82
CA SER A 219 2.08 10.64 -41.74
C SER A 219 0.93 9.69 -41.39
N GLY A 220 -0.25 10.12 -40.94
CA GLY A 220 -1.26 10.86 -41.68
C GLY A 220 -2.34 9.88 -42.17
N GLY A 221 -3.47 9.77 -41.46
CA GLY A 221 -4.58 8.91 -41.88
C GLY A 221 -5.70 8.77 -40.85
N SER A 222 -6.73 9.60 -40.98
CA SER A 222 -8.00 9.55 -40.26
C SER A 222 -8.91 8.43 -40.79
N SER A 223 -9.52 7.64 -39.91
CA SER A 223 -10.92 7.21 -40.01
C SER A 223 -11.34 6.39 -38.78
N SER A 224 -12.64 6.32 -38.61
CA SER A 224 -13.43 6.12 -37.40
C SER A 224 -13.70 4.66 -37.01
N SER A 225 -14.09 4.54 -35.73
CA SER A 225 -15.04 3.61 -35.13
C SER A 225 -14.54 2.30 -34.49
N SER A 226 -15.13 2.09 -33.31
CA SER A 226 -15.46 0.81 -32.67
C SER A 226 -14.46 0.18 -31.70
N SER A 227 -14.85 0.30 -30.42
CA SER A 227 -14.93 -0.76 -29.41
C SER A 227 -13.69 -1.64 -29.18
N GLY A 228 -13.09 -1.50 -28.00
CA GLY A 228 -12.18 -2.51 -27.46
C GLY A 228 -11.76 -2.16 -26.04
N SER A 229 -12.39 -2.80 -25.07
CA SER A 229 -11.98 -2.80 -23.67
C SER A 229 -10.56 -3.33 -23.53
N PHE A 230 -9.61 -2.50 -23.12
CA PHE A 230 -8.27 -2.94 -22.75
C PHE A 230 -8.16 -3.03 -21.23
N GLY A 231 -8.11 -4.27 -20.75
CA GLY A 231 -7.83 -4.62 -19.37
C GLY A 231 -6.46 -4.11 -18.97
N GLY A 232 -6.43 -3.37 -17.86
CA GLY A 232 -5.21 -2.94 -17.19
C GLY A 232 -4.46 -4.14 -16.63
N GLY A 233 -3.25 -4.36 -17.15
CA GLY A 233 -2.28 -5.25 -16.55
C GLY A 233 -1.68 -4.60 -15.30
N SER A 234 -1.75 -5.32 -14.18
CA SER A 234 -1.06 -4.99 -12.93
C SER A 234 0.44 -5.26 -13.10
N SER A 235 1.24 -4.21 -13.06
CA SER A 235 2.69 -4.32 -12.88
C SER A 235 3.00 -4.54 -11.40
N SER A 236 3.27 -5.79 -11.04
CA SER A 236 3.89 -6.18 -9.78
C SER A 236 5.35 -5.73 -9.76
N GLY A 237 5.59 -4.57 -9.15
CA GLY A 237 6.92 -4.11 -8.79
C GLY A 237 7.44 -4.92 -7.60
N GLY A 238 8.30 -5.91 -7.88
CA GLY A 238 9.17 -6.51 -6.88
C GLY A 238 10.40 -5.63 -6.64
N GLY A 239 10.76 -5.41 -5.39
CA GLY A 239 12.01 -4.73 -5.03
C GLY A 239 12.25 -4.62 -3.53
N ALA A 240 13.32 -5.31 -3.09
CA ALA A 240 14.08 -5.18 -1.84
C ALA A 240 13.32 -5.48 -0.52
N GLY A 241 13.69 -6.47 0.30
CA GLY A 241 15.06 -6.89 0.64
C GLY A 241 15.63 -5.93 1.68
N GLY A 242 15.27 -6.13 2.95
CA GLY A 242 15.80 -5.36 4.08
C GLY A 242 15.56 -6.13 5.37
N SER A 243 16.58 -6.87 5.79
CA SER A 243 16.66 -7.59 7.06
C SER A 243 17.28 -6.68 8.12
N TRP A 244 16.47 -6.04 8.96
CA TRP A 244 16.87 -5.55 10.30
C TRP A 244 15.63 -5.50 11.18
#